data_AF-A0A1I6S5C3-F1
#
_entry.id   AF-A0A1I6S5C3-F1
#
_cell.length_a   1.000
_cell.length_b   1.000
_cell.length_c   1.000
_cell.angle_alpha   90.00
_cell.angle_beta   90.00
_cell.angle_gamma   90.00
#
_symmetry.space_group_name_H-M   'P 1'
#
loop_
_entity.id
_entity.type
_entity.pdbx_description
1 polymer ?
#
loop_
_entity_poly.entity_id
_entity_poly.type
_entity_poly.pdbx_seq_one_letter_code
_entity_poly.pdbx_strand_id
1 'polypeptide(L)'
;MMRKAAIIALALLLLTACGRVGDSGQTDGSGKSQGAGDDFPKVTEPYNPDRAIENGDVVNVHGKYSNLEKWNQFVTHVKEKQAGRMNVRITQYTIEGDPIFYELTYDGKQIYYTFDNSMDAFGSDLGRPSTTCEGLDTKQNDQGQSYVVLTGCVDQKTADTFYFAADAK
;
A
#
# COMPACT_ATOMS: atom_id res chain seq x y z
N MET A 1 41.33 7.76 -60.96
CA MET A 1 42.24 6.61 -60.77
C MET A 1 41.73 5.80 -59.60
N MET A 2 41.41 4.53 -59.84
CA MET A 2 40.88 3.58 -58.85
C MET A 2 41.93 3.19 -57.80
N ARG A 3 41.41 2.62 -56.69
CA ARG A 3 41.92 1.49 -55.87
C ARG A 3 42.14 1.90 -54.41
N LYS A 4 41.69 1.18 -53.38
CA LYS A 4 41.00 -0.11 -53.22
C LYS A 4 40.48 -0.14 -51.78
N ALA A 5 39.30 -0.72 -51.55
CA ALA A 5 38.81 -1.07 -50.22
C ALA A 5 39.64 -2.20 -49.60
N ALA A 6 39.76 -2.21 -48.27
CA ALA A 6 40.18 -3.38 -47.50
C ALA A 6 39.18 -3.59 -46.36
N ILE A 7 38.32 -4.59 -46.57
CA ILE A 7 37.37 -5.15 -45.61
C ILE A 7 38.16 -6.13 -44.74
N ILE A 8 38.22 -5.90 -43.43
CA ILE A 8 38.80 -6.88 -42.50
C ILE A 8 37.70 -7.89 -42.19
N ALA A 9 37.80 -9.05 -42.86
CA ALA A 9 37.06 -10.25 -42.51
C ALA A 9 37.75 -10.92 -41.31
N LEU A 10 37.08 -10.99 -40.17
CA LEU A 10 37.49 -11.85 -39.07
C LEU A 10 36.69 -13.15 -39.16
N ALA A 11 37.41 -14.23 -39.48
CA ALA A 11 36.86 -15.55 -39.72
C ALA A 11 36.35 -16.21 -38.44
N LEU A 12 35.17 -16.82 -38.54
CA LEU A 12 34.59 -17.73 -37.55
C LEU A 12 35.45 -18.98 -37.38
N LEU A 13 35.73 -19.35 -36.12
CA LEU A 13 36.03 -20.73 -35.73
C LEU A 13 34.74 -21.35 -35.19
N LEU A 14 34.17 -22.25 -36.00
CA LEU A 14 33.04 -23.10 -35.63
C LEU A 14 33.53 -24.23 -34.73
N LEU A 15 33.05 -24.27 -33.49
CA LEU A 15 32.96 -25.50 -32.71
C LEU A 15 31.49 -25.84 -32.53
N THR A 16 31.01 -26.71 -33.40
CA THR A 16 29.71 -27.39 -33.28
C THR A 16 29.82 -28.49 -32.23
N ALA A 17 29.06 -28.37 -31.15
CA ALA A 17 28.62 -29.52 -30.36
C ALA A 17 27.09 -29.46 -30.23
N CYS A 18 26.41 -30.35 -30.96
CA CYS A 18 24.99 -30.61 -30.79
C CYS A 18 24.81 -31.76 -29.79
N GLY A 19 24.00 -31.53 -28.75
CA GLY A 19 23.38 -32.56 -27.90
C GLY A 19 22.01 -32.04 -27.45
N ARG A 20 20.97 -32.87 -27.59
CA ARG A 20 19.57 -32.50 -27.84
C ARG A 20 18.64 -32.61 -26.60
N VAL A 21 17.64 -31.71 -26.59
CA VAL A 21 16.19 -31.89 -26.32
C VAL A 21 15.69 -32.21 -24.89
N GLY A 22 14.71 -31.40 -24.47
CA GLY A 22 13.79 -31.55 -23.33
C GLY A 22 14.02 -30.41 -22.33
N ASP A 23 13.13 -29.46 -22.08
CA ASP A 23 11.67 -29.49 -22.08
C ASP A 23 11.14 -28.05 -22.20
N SER A 24 9.98 -27.93 -22.85
CA SER A 24 9.09 -26.78 -22.88
C SER A 24 8.85 -26.18 -21.50
N GLY A 25 9.18 -24.90 -21.34
CA GLY A 25 8.89 -24.13 -20.13
C GLY A 25 8.77 -22.65 -20.46
N GLN A 26 7.64 -22.33 -21.08
CA GLN A 26 6.97 -21.04 -21.17
C GLN A 26 7.66 -19.85 -20.46
N THR A 27 8.02 -18.86 -21.27
CA THR A 27 8.22 -17.48 -20.85
C THR A 27 6.92 -16.93 -20.26
N ASP A 28 6.78 -16.96 -18.94
CA ASP A 28 5.78 -16.13 -18.29
C ASP A 28 6.52 -15.05 -17.49
N GLY A 29 6.54 -13.86 -18.09
CA GLY A 29 6.69 -12.64 -17.34
C GLY A 29 5.61 -12.62 -16.26
N SER A 30 6.04 -12.65 -15.01
CA SER A 30 5.19 -12.29 -13.88
C SER A 30 5.91 -11.21 -13.11
N GLY A 31 5.87 -9.99 -13.66
CA GLY A 31 5.75 -8.83 -12.80
C GLY A 31 4.42 -8.99 -12.07
N LYS A 32 4.43 -9.67 -10.93
CA LYS A 32 3.31 -9.62 -10.00
C LYS A 32 3.14 -8.16 -9.62
N SER A 33 2.09 -7.53 -10.13
CA SER A 33 1.48 -6.39 -9.48
C SER A 33 1.08 -6.87 -8.09
N GLN A 34 1.90 -6.53 -7.09
CA GLN A 34 1.62 -6.81 -5.69
C GLN A 34 0.43 -5.94 -5.28
N GLY A 35 -0.77 -6.53 -5.35
CA GLY A 35 -1.99 -5.89 -4.88
C GLY A 35 -1.96 -5.62 -3.38
N ALA A 36 -2.82 -4.71 -2.94
CA ALA A 36 -2.99 -4.27 -1.56
C ALA A 36 -3.14 -5.40 -0.51
N GLY A 37 -3.69 -6.55 -0.92
CA GLY A 37 -4.07 -7.64 -0.02
C GLY A 37 -2.91 -8.45 0.57
N ASP A 38 -1.69 -8.31 0.03
CA ASP A 38 -0.55 -9.10 0.49
C ASP A 38 0.15 -8.47 1.71
N ASP A 39 0.11 -7.14 1.88
CA ASP A 39 0.84 -6.45 2.97
C ASP A 39 0.13 -6.59 4.33
N PHE A 40 -1.19 -6.77 4.27
CA PHE A 40 -2.04 -6.82 5.44
C PHE A 40 -2.94 -8.06 5.37
N PRO A 41 -2.45 -9.21 5.89
CA PRO A 41 -3.31 -10.37 6.03
C PRO A 41 -4.52 -10.01 6.90
N LYS A 42 -5.68 -10.58 6.54
CA LYS A 42 -6.92 -10.34 7.27
C LYS A 42 -6.73 -10.70 8.75
N VAL A 43 -7.10 -9.76 9.62
CA VAL A 43 -7.18 -10.00 11.06
C VAL A 43 -8.32 -10.99 11.31
N THR A 44 -8.04 -12.09 12.01
CA THR A 44 -9.03 -13.15 12.27
C THR A 44 -9.63 -13.09 13.66
N GLU A 45 -8.98 -12.39 14.58
CA GLU A 45 -9.43 -12.23 15.97
C GLU A 45 -9.22 -10.77 16.39
N PRO A 46 -10.17 -10.15 17.12
CA PRO A 46 -9.98 -8.80 17.63
C PRO A 46 -8.83 -8.78 18.64
N TYR A 47 -8.10 -7.67 18.67
CA TYR A 47 -7.03 -7.45 19.65
C TYR A 47 -7.23 -6.11 20.35
N ASN A 48 -6.71 -6.01 21.57
CA ASN A 48 -6.83 -4.81 22.40
C ASN A 48 -5.79 -3.74 22.00
N PRO A 49 -5.94 -2.49 22.48
CA PRO A 49 -5.03 -1.40 22.13
C PRO A 49 -3.56 -1.70 22.40
N ASP A 50 -3.23 -2.35 23.51
CA ASP A 50 -1.83 -2.68 23.85
C ASP A 50 -1.21 -3.63 22.81
N ARG A 51 -1.96 -4.65 22.40
CA ARG A 51 -1.53 -5.55 21.31
C ARG A 51 -1.41 -4.82 19.98
N ALA A 52 -2.30 -3.88 19.68
CA ALA A 52 -2.20 -3.06 18.47
C ALA A 52 -0.91 -2.21 18.47
N ILE A 53 -0.56 -1.63 19.63
CA ILE A 53 0.69 -0.86 19.79
C ILE A 53 1.90 -1.76 19.59
N GLU A 54 1.90 -2.97 20.18
CA GLU A 54 2.98 -3.96 20.04
C GLU A 54 3.13 -4.47 18.59
N ASN A 55 2.00 -4.67 17.89
CA ASN A 55 1.99 -4.99 16.46
C ASN A 55 2.53 -3.85 15.60
N GLY A 56 2.62 -2.65 16.17
CA GLY A 56 3.13 -1.47 15.52
C GLY A 56 2.08 -0.70 14.73
N ASP A 57 0.80 -0.90 15.00
CA ASP A 57 -0.27 -0.10 14.42
C ASP A 57 -0.17 1.35 14.93
N VAL A 58 -0.67 2.30 14.14
CA VAL A 58 -1.03 3.62 14.64
C VAL A 58 -2.35 3.46 15.37
N VAL A 59 -2.34 3.63 16.70
CA VAL A 59 -3.52 3.32 17.51
C VAL A 59 -4.25 4.60 17.89
N ASN A 60 -5.57 4.60 17.76
CA ASN A 60 -6.44 5.68 18.23
C ASN A 60 -7.47 5.13 19.21
N VAL A 61 -7.33 5.48 20.48
CA VAL A 61 -8.33 5.23 21.52
C VAL A 61 -8.98 6.57 21.90
N HIS A 62 -10.10 6.89 21.25
CA HIS A 62 -10.90 8.09 21.53
C HIS A 62 -10.11 9.42 21.50
N GLY A 63 -9.24 9.56 20.50
CA GLY A 63 -8.39 10.74 20.31
C GLY A 63 -7.05 10.68 21.04
N LYS A 64 -6.77 9.60 21.77
CA LYS A 64 -5.43 9.33 22.30
C LYS A 64 -4.67 8.46 21.31
N TYR A 65 -3.60 9.01 20.75
CA TYR A 65 -2.82 8.33 19.73
C TYR A 65 -1.59 7.62 20.31
N SER A 66 -1.18 6.53 19.66
CA SER A 66 0.09 5.85 19.91
C SER A 66 0.73 5.46 18.58
N ASN A 67 2.06 5.36 18.56
CA ASN A 67 2.87 5.16 17.36
C ASN A 67 2.63 6.19 16.24
N LEU A 68 2.25 7.42 16.60
CA LEU A 68 1.87 8.48 15.65
C LEU A 68 3.01 8.84 14.68
N GLU A 69 4.26 8.62 15.08
CA GLU A 69 5.43 8.79 14.22
C GLU A 69 5.35 7.96 12.93
N LYS A 70 4.71 6.78 12.94
CA LYS A 70 4.53 5.96 11.73
C LYS A 70 3.56 6.59 10.74
N TRP A 71 2.49 7.20 11.24
CA TRP A 71 1.58 7.98 10.40
C TRP A 71 2.31 9.17 9.77
N ASN A 72 3.09 9.91 10.56
CA ASN A 72 3.85 11.06 10.07
C ASN A 72 4.88 10.66 9.01
N GLN A 73 5.54 9.51 9.18
CA GLN A 73 6.42 8.94 8.16
C GLN A 73 5.65 8.59 6.88
N PHE A 74 4.51 7.89 7.01
CA PHE A 74 3.65 7.54 5.87
C PHE A 74 3.22 8.76 5.07
N VAL A 75 2.69 9.78 5.75
CA VAL A 75 2.25 11.04 5.11
C VAL A 75 3.41 11.73 4.39
N THR A 76 4.58 11.81 5.02
CA THR A 76 5.78 12.42 4.42
C THR A 76 6.16 11.70 3.14
N HIS A 77 6.22 10.37 3.17
CA HIS A 77 6.63 9.56 2.02
C HIS A 77 5.66 9.66 0.85
N VAL A 78 4.35 9.72 1.13
CA VAL A 78 3.32 9.99 0.10
C VAL A 78 3.50 11.40 -0.49
N LYS A 79 3.57 12.43 0.37
CA LYS A 79 3.62 13.85 -0.08
C LYS A 79 4.88 14.18 -0.86
N GLU A 80 6.01 13.61 -0.46
CA GLU A 80 7.29 13.78 -1.13
C GLU A 80 7.47 12.82 -2.32
N LYS A 81 6.50 11.93 -2.57
CA LYS A 81 6.55 10.91 -3.61
C LYS A 81 7.84 10.08 -3.55
N GLN A 82 8.22 9.71 -2.33
CA GLN A 82 9.43 8.92 -2.13
C GLN A 82 9.28 7.57 -2.82
N ALA A 83 10.34 7.14 -3.50
CA ALA A 83 10.38 5.84 -4.13
C ALA A 83 10.37 4.73 -3.05
N GLY A 84 9.80 3.59 -3.40
CA GLY A 84 9.72 2.44 -2.50
C GLY A 84 8.39 2.33 -1.78
N ARG A 85 8.11 1.11 -1.32
CA ARG A 85 6.86 0.72 -0.68
C ARG A 85 6.88 1.09 0.80
N MET A 86 5.82 1.69 1.31
CA MET A 86 5.60 1.85 2.74
C MET A 86 4.14 1.57 3.07
N ASN A 87 3.94 0.89 4.19
CA ASN A 87 2.65 0.49 4.70
C ASN A 87 2.40 1.06 6.10
N VAL A 88 1.16 1.40 6.40
CA VAL A 88 0.70 1.75 7.74
C VAL A 88 -0.67 1.14 7.98
N ARG A 89 -0.85 0.53 9.16
CA ARG A 89 -2.17 0.16 9.67
C ARG A 89 -2.53 1.13 10.78
N ILE A 90 -3.71 1.74 10.68
CA ILE A 90 -4.31 2.49 11.76
C ILE A 90 -5.40 1.62 12.37
N THR A 91 -5.41 1.51 13.69
CA THR A 91 -6.41 0.76 14.45
C THR A 91 -7.14 1.72 15.37
N GLN A 92 -8.40 2.00 15.04
CA GLN A 92 -9.29 2.85 15.83
C GLN A 92 -10.20 1.98 16.67
N TYR A 93 -10.39 2.36 17.94
CA TYR A 93 -11.28 1.64 18.85
C TYR A 93 -12.62 2.36 18.99
N THR A 94 -13.71 1.60 18.85
CA THR A 94 -15.07 2.03 19.20
C THR A 94 -15.19 2.25 20.71
N ILE A 95 -16.27 2.89 21.17
CA ILE A 95 -16.48 3.18 22.60
C ILE A 95 -16.67 1.89 23.41
N GLU A 96 -17.12 0.82 22.76
CA GLU A 96 -17.25 -0.54 23.29
C GLU A 96 -15.91 -1.28 23.35
N GLY A 97 -14.90 -0.79 22.62
CA GLY A 97 -13.56 -1.34 22.58
C GLY A 97 -13.26 -2.25 21.38
N ASP A 98 -14.11 -2.24 20.36
CA ASP A 98 -13.91 -3.04 19.15
C ASP A 98 -12.96 -2.34 18.17
N PRO A 99 -12.04 -3.06 17.51
CA PRO A 99 -11.10 -2.46 16.57
C PRO A 99 -11.69 -2.30 15.17
N ILE A 100 -11.40 -1.16 14.55
CA ILE A 100 -11.62 -0.86 13.13
C ILE A 100 -10.25 -0.59 12.49
N PHE A 101 -9.96 -1.26 11.37
CA PHE A 101 -8.67 -1.18 10.70
C PHE A 101 -8.74 -0.34 9.42
N TYR A 102 -7.76 0.54 9.27
CA TYR A 102 -7.50 1.33 8.08
C TYR A 102 -6.09 0.99 7.59
N GLU A 103 -6.02 0.24 6.51
CA GLU A 103 -4.78 -0.34 6.00
C GLU A 103 -4.37 0.42 4.74
N LEU A 104 -3.24 1.12 4.79
CA LEU A 104 -2.75 1.91 3.67
C LEU A 104 -1.36 1.41 3.24
N THR A 105 -1.20 1.13 1.96
CA THR A 105 0.11 0.88 1.35
C THR A 105 0.35 1.88 0.23
N TYR A 106 1.44 2.63 0.31
CA TYR A 106 1.94 3.43 -0.80
C TYR A 106 3.07 2.69 -1.51
N ASP A 107 3.01 2.56 -2.84
CA ASP A 107 4.01 1.83 -3.63
C ASP A 107 5.08 2.71 -4.30
N GLY A 108 5.13 4.00 -3.94
CA GLY A 108 5.95 5.01 -4.62
C GLY A 108 5.20 5.77 -5.72
N LYS A 109 3.95 5.38 -6.01
CA LYS A 109 3.11 6.05 -7.01
C LYS A 109 1.68 6.28 -6.51
N GLN A 110 1.04 5.26 -5.97
CA GLN A 110 -0.36 5.27 -5.57
C GLN A 110 -0.54 4.64 -4.19
N ILE A 111 -1.65 4.98 -3.53
CA ILE A 111 -2.05 4.41 -2.25
C ILE A 111 -3.08 3.32 -2.52
N TYR A 112 -2.83 2.13 -2.04
CA TYR A 112 -3.84 1.11 -1.88
C TYR A 112 -4.42 1.21 -0.47
N TYR A 113 -5.73 1.30 -0.38
CA TYR A 113 -6.45 1.43 0.89
C TYR A 113 -7.45 0.29 1.04
N THR A 114 -7.46 -0.34 2.22
CA THR A 114 -8.47 -1.31 2.65
C THR A 114 -9.08 -0.85 3.96
N PHE A 115 -10.40 -0.82 4.00
CA PHE A 115 -11.18 -0.59 5.22
C PHE A 115 -11.62 -1.95 5.78
N ASP A 116 -11.48 -2.19 7.08
CA ASP A 116 -12.00 -3.39 7.72
C ASP A 116 -12.65 -3.07 9.08
N ASN A 117 -13.98 -3.17 9.12
CA ASN A 117 -14.78 -3.09 10.33
C ASN A 117 -15.40 -4.44 10.73
N SER A 118 -14.89 -5.56 10.21
CA SER A 118 -15.46 -6.89 10.48
C SER A 118 -15.37 -7.34 11.94
N MET A 119 -14.61 -6.62 12.77
CA MET A 119 -14.47 -6.87 14.21
C MET A 119 -15.29 -5.89 15.08
N ASP A 120 -16.00 -4.93 14.47
CA ASP A 120 -16.96 -4.06 15.17
C ASP A 120 -18.29 -4.79 15.32
N ALA A 121 -18.64 -5.19 16.55
CA ALA A 121 -19.83 -5.99 16.81
C ALA A 121 -21.15 -5.24 16.56
N PHE A 122 -21.11 -3.91 16.56
CA PHE A 122 -22.27 -3.05 16.33
C PHE A 122 -22.30 -2.45 14.91
N GLY A 123 -21.19 -2.56 14.18
CA GLY A 123 -21.07 -2.20 12.77
C GLY A 123 -21.68 -3.25 11.84
N SER A 124 -22.06 -2.82 10.64
CA SER A 124 -22.31 -3.76 9.53
C SER A 124 -20.99 -4.08 8.85
N ASP A 125 -20.54 -5.33 8.88
CA ASP A 125 -19.34 -5.76 8.15
C ASP A 125 -19.49 -5.42 6.66
N LEU A 126 -18.61 -4.55 6.17
CA LEU A 126 -18.62 -4.09 4.77
C LEU A 126 -17.87 -5.04 3.82
N GLY A 127 -17.34 -6.15 4.33
CA GLY A 127 -16.67 -7.17 3.52
C GLY A 127 -15.26 -6.75 3.08
N ARG A 128 -14.57 -5.96 3.90
CA ARG A 128 -13.21 -5.44 3.64
C ARG A 128 -13.05 -4.73 2.29
N PRO A 129 -13.82 -3.67 2.00
CA PRO A 129 -13.71 -3.00 0.71
C PRO A 129 -12.34 -2.32 0.56
N SER A 130 -11.83 -2.33 -0.67
CA SER A 130 -10.53 -1.73 -1.00
C SER A 130 -10.64 -0.82 -2.22
N THR A 131 -9.76 0.18 -2.27
CA THR A 131 -9.67 1.14 -3.38
C THR A 131 -8.21 1.54 -3.62
N THR A 132 -7.96 2.19 -4.75
CA THR A 132 -6.67 2.81 -5.07
C THR A 132 -6.87 4.30 -5.18
N CYS A 133 -5.95 5.07 -4.60
CA CYS A 133 -5.99 6.52 -4.53
C CYS A 133 -4.65 7.14 -4.97
N GLU A 134 -4.67 8.37 -5.46
CA GLU A 134 -3.48 9.07 -5.93
C GLU A 134 -2.69 9.74 -4.81
N GLY A 135 -3.35 10.11 -3.71
CA GLY A 135 -2.67 10.80 -2.61
C GLY A 135 -3.55 11.11 -1.41
N LEU A 136 -3.06 12.07 -0.63
CA LEU A 136 -3.67 12.58 0.59
C LEU A 136 -3.86 14.10 0.47
N ASP A 137 -4.93 14.61 1.05
CA ASP A 137 -5.15 16.06 1.19
C ASP A 137 -5.72 16.38 2.57
N THR A 138 -5.63 17.65 2.99
CA THR A 138 -6.19 18.14 4.23
C THR A 138 -7.47 18.94 3.94
N LYS A 139 -8.60 18.49 4.48
CA LYS A 139 -9.88 19.21 4.46
C LYS A 139 -10.17 19.82 5.82
N GLN A 140 -11.02 20.84 5.84
CA GLN A 140 -11.54 21.44 7.06
C GLN A 140 -13.06 21.30 7.08
N ASN A 141 -13.65 20.96 8.23
CA ASN A 141 -15.10 20.97 8.41
C ASN A 141 -15.60 22.37 8.81
N ASP A 142 -16.92 22.54 8.88
CA ASP A 142 -17.57 23.81 9.24
C ASP A 142 -17.22 24.30 10.66
N GLN A 143 -16.70 23.41 11.51
CA GLN A 143 -16.25 23.71 12.87
C GLN A 143 -14.76 24.09 12.93
N GLY A 144 -14.10 24.19 11.78
CA GLY A 144 -12.68 24.55 11.69
C GLY A 144 -11.72 23.39 11.99
N GLN A 145 -12.22 22.17 12.19
CA GLN A 145 -11.39 21.00 12.44
C GLN A 145 -10.82 20.46 11.12
N SER A 146 -9.52 20.19 11.11
CA SER A 146 -8.80 19.72 9.93
C SER A 146 -8.63 18.21 9.95
N TYR A 147 -8.84 17.56 8.81
CA TYR A 147 -8.72 16.11 8.63
C TYR A 147 -7.96 15.79 7.37
N VAL A 148 -7.10 14.78 7.43
CA VAL A 148 -6.48 14.16 6.26
C VAL A 148 -7.47 13.17 5.65
N VAL A 149 -7.62 13.24 4.33
CA VAL A 149 -8.48 12.36 3.53
C VAL A 149 -7.71 11.79 2.34
N LEU A 150 -8.21 10.70 1.76
CA LEU A 150 -7.71 10.16 0.50
C LEU A 150 -8.26 10.94 -0.70
N THR A 151 -7.46 11.09 -1.75
CA THR A 151 -7.84 11.81 -2.98
C THR A 151 -7.50 11.02 -4.24
N GLY A 152 -8.21 11.32 -5.34
CA GLY A 152 -8.01 10.64 -6.63
C GLY A 152 -8.35 9.14 -6.57
N CYS A 153 -9.38 8.77 -5.82
CA CYS A 153 -9.71 7.36 -5.58
C CYS A 153 -10.62 6.77 -6.67
N VAL A 154 -10.39 5.50 -7.02
CA VAL A 154 -11.20 4.75 -8.00
C VAL A 154 -12.61 4.49 -7.45
N ASP A 155 -12.70 3.98 -6.22
CA ASP A 155 -13.95 3.86 -5.48
C ASP A 155 -14.01 4.91 -4.37
N GLN A 156 -14.84 5.93 -4.60
CA GLN A 156 -15.04 7.03 -3.66
C GLN A 156 -15.80 6.59 -2.40
N LYS A 157 -16.75 5.64 -2.51
CA LYS A 157 -17.52 5.18 -1.36
C LYS A 157 -16.62 4.49 -0.35
N THR A 158 -15.67 3.68 -0.83
CA THR A 158 -14.65 3.09 0.02
C THR A 158 -13.72 4.17 0.58
N ALA A 159 -13.25 5.11 -0.24
CA ALA A 159 -12.37 6.18 0.22
C ALA A 159 -12.99 7.07 1.31
N ASP A 160 -14.30 7.34 1.24
CA ASP A 160 -15.04 8.16 2.22
C ASP A 160 -15.11 7.55 3.62
N THR A 161 -14.77 6.26 3.77
CA THR A 161 -14.60 5.63 5.09
C THR A 161 -13.35 6.14 5.82
N PHE A 162 -12.37 6.70 5.10
CA PHE A 162 -11.11 7.15 5.67
C PHE A 162 -11.12 8.63 6.01
N TYR A 163 -10.75 8.93 7.25
CA TYR A 163 -10.27 10.24 7.66
C TYR A 163 -9.29 10.09 8.83
N PHE A 164 -8.37 11.03 8.96
CA PHE A 164 -7.44 11.08 10.08
C PHE A 164 -7.34 12.51 10.61
N ALA A 165 -7.36 12.70 11.94
CA ALA A 165 -7.28 14.05 12.52
C ALA A 165 -5.93 14.71 12.16
N ALA A 166 -5.95 15.88 11.54
CA ALA A 166 -4.73 16.55 11.11
C ALA A 166 -3.91 17.12 12.28
N ASP A 167 -4.55 17.27 13.45
CA ASP A 167 -3.98 17.76 14.69
C ASP A 167 -3.77 16.65 15.73
N ALA A 168 -3.74 15.38 15.33
CA ALA A 168 -3.42 14.25 16.20
C ALA A 168 -2.09 14.49 16.94
N LYS A 169 -2.06 14.17 18.24
CA LYS A 169 -0.91 14.32 19.15
C LYS A 169 -0.79 13.14 20.08
#